data_AF-A0A2S9F9D4-F1
#
_entry.id   AF-A0A2S9F9D4-F1
#
_cell.length_a   1.000
_cell.length_b   1.000
_cell.length_c   1.000
_cell.angle_alpha   90.00
_cell.angle_beta   90.00
_cell.angle_gamma   90.00
#
_symmetry.space_group_name_H-M   'P 1'
#
loop_
_entity.id
_entity.type
_entity.pdbx_description
1 polymer ?
#
loop_
_entity_poly.entity_id
_entity_poly.type
_entity_poly.pdbx_seq_one_letter_code
_entity_poly.pdbx_strand_id
1 'polypeptide(L)' 'PSRLQAPGRSGRFSGRLSWWAGPWPVDERWWDPTQSKTGKTARVQVLVSDRASDTQALLLCYRQRRWYLEGVYE' A
#
# COMPACT_ATOMS: atom_id res chain seq x y z
N PRO A 1 -18.11 5.76 1.57
CA PRO A 1 -17.09 5.61 0.49
C PRO A 1 -15.71 5.92 1.06
N SER A 2 -14.79 4.97 1.02
CA SER A 2 -13.41 5.14 1.47
C SER A 2 -12.61 5.94 0.45
N ARG A 3 -11.74 6.84 0.91
CA ARG A 3 -10.86 7.67 0.08
C ARG A 3 -9.42 7.42 0.52
N LEU A 4 -8.53 7.21 -0.45
CA LEU A 4 -7.10 7.19 -0.17
C LEU A 4 -6.57 8.63 -0.19
N GLN A 5 -5.85 9.04 0.85
CA GLN A 5 -5.13 10.30 0.90
C GLN A 5 -3.64 10.01 1.00
N ALA A 6 -2.86 10.49 0.03
CA ALA A 6 -1.41 10.37 0.01
C ALA A 6 -0.77 11.74 0.30
N PRO A 7 -0.46 12.09 1.56
CA PRO A 7 0.19 13.35 1.90
C PRO A 7 1.67 13.30 1.49
N GLY A 8 1.96 13.72 0.25
CA GLY A 8 3.31 13.78 -0.32
C GLY A 8 3.28 14.06 -1.82
N ARG A 9 4.39 14.62 -2.35
CA ARG A 9 4.75 15.20 -3.67
C ARG A 9 3.88 15.05 -4.93
N SER A 10 2.87 14.19 -4.97
CA SER A 10 1.97 14.06 -6.11
C SER A 10 0.59 13.63 -5.59
N GLY A 11 -0.34 14.59 -5.47
CA GLY A 11 -1.75 14.32 -5.21
C GLY A 11 -2.41 13.39 -6.24
N ARG A 12 -1.69 12.99 -7.30
CA ARG A 12 -2.05 12.01 -8.33
C ARG A 12 -2.56 10.67 -7.78
N PHE A 13 -2.13 10.27 -6.59
CA PHE A 13 -2.54 9.00 -5.97
C PHE A 13 -3.68 9.16 -4.95
N SER A 14 -4.27 10.35 -4.84
CA SER A 14 -5.42 10.59 -3.97
C SER A 14 -6.69 10.46 -4.77
N GLY A 15 -7.54 9.49 -4.45
CA GLY A 15 -8.75 9.21 -5.20
C GLY A 15 -9.73 8.34 -4.44
N ARG A 16 -10.82 7.95 -5.12
CA ARG A 16 -11.79 7.01 -4.54
C ARG A 16 -11.16 5.63 -4.49
N LEU A 17 -11.24 5.02 -3.31
CA LEU A 17 -10.87 3.62 -3.15
C LEU A 17 -11.95 2.76 -3.81
N SER A 18 -11.61 2.14 -4.93
CA SER A 18 -12.51 1.25 -5.65
C SER A 18 -12.41 -0.17 -5.10
N TRP A 19 -11.20 -0.62 -4.75
CA TRP A 19 -10.95 -1.94 -4.19
C TRP A 19 -9.60 -2.03 -3.48
N TRP A 20 -9.38 -3.06 -2.66
CA TRP A 20 -8.10 -3.34 -2.03
C TRP A 20 -7.90 -4.84 -1.72
N ALA A 21 -6.64 -5.29 -1.70
CA ALA A 21 -6.22 -6.63 -1.30
C ALA A 21 -5.07 -6.57 -0.28
N GLY A 22 -5.24 -7.26 0.85
CA GLY A 22 -4.26 -7.33 1.95
C GLY A 22 -4.94 -7.17 3.31
N PRO A 23 -4.21 -6.75 4.37
CA PRO A 23 -2.77 -6.53 4.44
C PRO A 23 -2.01 -7.87 4.56
N TRP A 24 -1.15 -8.16 3.59
CA TRP A 24 -0.30 -9.35 3.61
C TRP A 24 0.88 -9.09 4.54
N PRO A 25 1.11 -9.89 5.60
CA PRO A 25 2.34 -9.79 6.35
C PRO A 25 3.51 -10.04 5.40
N VAL A 26 4.47 -9.12 5.37
CA VAL A 26 5.77 -9.42 4.78
C VAL A 26 6.49 -10.17 5.88
N ASP A 27 6.44 -11.50 5.82
CA ASP A 27 7.23 -12.33 6.72
C ASP A 27 8.70 -12.01 6.46
N GLU A 28 9.26 -11.14 7.29
CA GLU A 28 10.68 -10.85 7.28
C GLU A 28 11.40 -12.13 7.69
N ARG A 29 11.92 -12.82 6.66
CA ARG A 29 12.66 -14.10 6.77
C ARG A 29 11.95 -15.09 7.71
N TRP A 30 10.83 -15.65 7.25
CA TRP A 30 10.19 -16.80 7.93
C TRP A 30 11.15 -17.97 8.19
N TRP A 31 12.26 -18.04 7.45
CA TRP A 31 13.34 -19.02 7.60
C TRP A 31 14.42 -18.64 8.62
N ASP A 32 14.42 -17.41 9.16
CA ASP A 32 15.39 -16.92 10.15
C ASP A 32 14.69 -16.57 11.48
N PRO A 33 14.81 -17.44 12.51
CA PRO A 33 14.14 -17.25 13.79
C PRO A 33 14.64 -16.04 14.58
N THR A 34 15.79 -15.46 14.21
CA THR A 34 16.36 -14.28 14.88
C THR A 34 15.79 -12.96 14.34
N GLN A 35 15.40 -12.94 13.06
CA GLN A 35 14.87 -11.74 12.38
C GLN A 35 13.34 -11.72 12.25
N SER A 36 12.66 -12.82 12.56
CA SER A 36 11.20 -12.91 12.63
C SER A 36 10.53 -11.91 13.61
N LYS A 37 11.33 -11.21 14.45
CA LYS A 37 10.86 -10.21 15.43
C LYS A 37 11.02 -8.76 14.98
N THR A 38 11.66 -8.52 13.82
CA THR A 38 11.97 -7.17 13.33
C THR A 38 10.79 -6.59 12.57
N GLY A 39 9.79 -6.10 13.32
CA GLY A 39 8.77 -5.20 12.76
C GLY A 39 7.62 -5.87 12.01
N LYS A 40 6.42 -5.34 12.23
CA LYS A 40 5.20 -5.73 11.51
C LYS A 40 5.22 -5.03 10.15
N THR A 41 5.93 -5.59 9.17
CA THR A 41 5.86 -5.12 7.79
C THR A 41 4.65 -5.76 7.11
N ALA A 42 3.85 -4.96 6.39
CA ALA A 42 2.69 -5.49 5.66
C ALA A 42 2.54 -4.83 4.31
N ARG A 43 2.04 -5.56 3.31
CA ARG A 43 1.74 -5.01 1.98
C ARG A 43 0.25 -4.98 1.73
N VAL A 44 -0.21 -3.94 1.07
CA VAL A 44 -1.59 -3.86 0.60
C VAL A 44 -1.59 -3.33 -0.82
N GLN A 45 -2.39 -3.95 -1.68
CA GLN A 45 -2.66 -3.45 -3.01
C GLN A 45 -3.97 -2.69 -2.99
N VAL A 46 -4.00 -1.51 -3.59
CA VAL A 46 -5.08 -0.55 -3.48
C VAL A 46 -5.43 -0.06 -4.87
N LEU A 47 -6.67 -0.27 -5.28
CA LEU A 47 -7.18 0.20 -6.56
C LEU A 47 -7.84 1.56 -6.36
N VAL A 48 -7.27 2.59 -6.98
CA VAL A 48 -7.74 3.97 -6.88
C VAL A 48 -8.25 4.40 -8.24
N SER A 49 -9.47 4.92 -8.27
CA SER A 49 -10.04 5.53 -9.48
C SER A 49 -10.14 7.04 -9.26
N ASP A 50 -9.64 7.80 -10.23
CA ASP A 50 -9.88 9.24 -10.29
C ASP A 50 -11.13 9.56 -11.14
N ARG A 51 -11.49 10.84 -11.20
CA ARG A 51 -12.64 11.38 -11.91
C ARG A 51 -12.46 11.33 -13.43
N ALA A 52 -11.23 11.29 -13.91
CA ALA A 52 -10.90 10.83 -15.26
C ALA A 52 -10.77 9.31 -15.19
N SER A 53 -11.37 8.57 -16.13
CA SER A 53 -11.62 7.11 -16.11
C SER A 53 -10.42 6.17 -15.95
N ASP A 54 -9.29 6.67 -15.50
CA ASP A 54 -8.08 5.92 -15.24
C ASP A 54 -8.13 5.28 -13.86
N THR A 55 -7.82 3.99 -13.80
CA THR A 55 -7.81 3.21 -12.57
C THR A 55 -6.40 2.74 -12.33
N GLN A 56 -5.81 3.14 -11.21
CA GLN A 56 -4.43 2.83 -10.88
C GLN A 56 -4.39 1.86 -9.70
N ALA A 57 -3.60 0.80 -9.82
CA ALA A 57 -3.30 -0.12 -8.74
C ALA A 57 -2.01 0.33 -8.02
N LEU A 58 -2.12 0.68 -6.75
CA LEU A 58 -1.02 1.10 -5.90
C LEU A 58 -0.63 -0.05 -4.98
N LEU A 59 0.67 -0.35 -4.93
CA LEU A 59 1.22 -1.24 -3.92
C LEU A 59 1.78 -0.40 -2.77
N LEU A 60 1.21 -0.57 -1.58
CA LEU A 60 1.64 0.11 -0.37
C LEU A 60 2.33 -0.89 0.57
N CYS A 61 3.40 -0.46 1.21
CA CYS A 61 4.14 -1.20 2.21
C CYS A 61 4.11 -0.45 3.55
N TYR A 62 3.61 -1.10 4.59
CA TYR A 62 3.57 -0.61 5.95
C TYR A 62 4.90 -0.89 6.64
N ARG A 63 5.63 0.16 7.00
CA ARG A 63 6.89 0.08 7.77
C ARG A 63 6.90 1.22 8.78
N GLN A 64 7.50 1.02 9.96
CA GLN A 64 7.68 2.10 10.95
C GLN A 64 6.40 2.91 11.26
N ARG A 65 5.23 2.24 11.32
CA ARG A 65 3.91 2.85 11.56
C ARG A 65 3.41 3.80 10.46
N ARG A 66 3.94 3.68 9.24
CA ARG A 66 3.54 4.50 8.08
C ARG A 66 3.40 3.62 6.84
N TRP A 67 2.49 4.01 5.95
CA TRP A 67 2.35 3.38 4.63
C TRP A 67 3.24 4.13 3.63
N TYR A 68 4.02 3.37 2.90
CA TYR A 68 4.91 3.85 1.84
C TYR A 68 4.43 3.30 0.50
N LEU A 69 4.47 4.10 -0.55
CA LEU A 69 4.19 3.64 -1.91
C LEU A 69 5.40 2.86 -2.42
N GLU A 70 5.21 1.57 -2.67
CA GLU A 70 6.24 0.65 -3.19
C GLU A 70 6.17 0.55 -4.73
N GLY A 71 4.98 0.65 -5.32
CA GLY A 71 4.79 0.58 -6.77
C GLY A 71 3.44 1.13 -7.23
N VAL A 72 3.35 1.44 -8.52
CA VAL A 72 2.15 1.93 -9.21
C VAL A 72 2.01 1.12 -10.49
N TYR A 73 0.81 0.63 -10.74
CA TYR A 73 0.42 -0.14 -11.91
C TYR A 73 -0.79 0.53 -12.57
N GLU A 74 -0.82 0.48 -13.90
CA GLU A 74 -1.93 0.93 -14.77
C GLU A 74 -2.69 -0.29 -15.31
#